data_AF-A0A7W5YLU1-F1
#
_entry.id   AF-A0A7W5YLU1-F1
#
_cell.length_a   1.000
_cell.length_b   1.000
_cell.length_c   1.000
_cell.angle_alpha   90.00
_cell.angle_beta   90.00
_cell.angle_gamma   90.00
#
_symmetry.space_group_name_H-M   'P 1'
#
loop_
_entity.id
_entity.type
_entity.pdbx_description
1 polymer ?
#
loop_
_entity_poly.entity_id
_entity_poly.type
_entity_poly.pdbx_seq_one_letter_code
_entity_poly.pdbx_strand_id
1 'polypeptide(L)'
;MLERLQPKTVSFETALSDWWRSQPQSFRESVSPSAARACFRAGYTAGKQTTERRFVFKAGRMRITVWATGIVEAKKKAEAEADFRAAKKGWPIPKAGWQLQEEK
;
A
#
# COMPACT_ATOMS: atom_id res chain seq x y z
N MET A 1 -13.88 22.04 24.31
CA MET A 1 -12.64 21.35 23.91
C MET A 1 -13.06 20.02 23.31
N LEU A 2 -13.05 19.87 21.99
CA LEU A 2 -13.36 18.56 21.36
C LEU A 2 -12.08 17.73 21.43
N GLU A 3 -12.04 16.73 22.31
CA GLU A 3 -11.01 15.71 22.28
C GLU A 3 -11.02 15.08 20.89
N ARG A 4 -9.94 15.30 20.13
CA ARG A 4 -9.69 14.56 18.90
C ARG A 4 -9.36 13.15 19.33
N LEU A 5 -10.37 12.27 19.38
CA LEU A 5 -10.18 10.83 19.50
C LEU A 5 -9.17 10.42 18.42
N GLN A 6 -7.95 10.09 18.83
CA GLN A 6 -6.94 9.54 17.94
C GLN A 6 -7.56 8.29 17.29
N PRO A 7 -7.59 8.20 15.95
CA PRO A 7 -8.16 7.03 15.30
C PRO A 7 -7.34 5.80 15.74
N LYS A 8 -7.97 4.92 16.54
CA LYS A 8 -7.36 3.64 16.90
C LYS A 8 -7.11 2.88 15.59
N THR A 9 -5.85 2.62 15.31
CA THR A 9 -5.44 1.84 14.14
C THR A 9 -5.87 0.39 14.35
N VAL A 10 -7.04 0.03 13.81
CA VAL A 10 -7.55 -1.35 13.84
C VAL A 10 -6.68 -2.24 12.96
N SER A 11 -6.28 -3.41 13.49
CA SER A 11 -5.46 -4.37 12.75
C SER A 11 -6.20 -4.93 11.53
N PHE A 12 -5.47 -5.43 10.53
CA PHE A 12 -6.09 -6.03 9.34
C PHE A 12 -7.02 -7.19 9.71
N GLU A 13 -6.59 -8.07 10.59
CA GLU A 13 -7.37 -9.26 11.00
C GLU A 13 -8.63 -8.87 11.78
N THR A 14 -8.54 -7.87 12.65
CA THR A 14 -9.70 -7.36 13.39
C THR A 14 -10.72 -6.75 12.43
N ALA A 15 -10.29 -5.87 11.52
CA ALA A 15 -11.18 -5.25 10.55
C ALA A 15 -11.78 -6.28 9.57
N LEU A 16 -11.01 -7.30 9.16
CA LEU A 16 -11.50 -8.40 8.33
C LEU A 16 -12.56 -9.22 9.06
N SER A 17 -12.35 -9.54 10.35
CA SER A 17 -13.31 -10.32 11.14
C SER A 17 -14.62 -9.56 11.33
N ASP A 18 -14.54 -8.27 11.67
CA ASP A 18 -15.72 -7.42 11.87
C ASP A 18 -16.49 -7.25 10.56
N TRP A 19 -15.80 -6.99 9.45
CA TRP A 19 -16.41 -6.93 8.13
C TRP A 19 -17.04 -8.26 7.72
N TRP A 20 -16.37 -9.39 7.96
CA TRP A 20 -16.91 -10.70 7.63
C TRP A 20 -18.19 -11.00 8.41
N ARG A 21 -18.22 -10.69 9.70
CA ARG A 21 -19.41 -10.86 10.57
C ARG A 21 -20.58 -9.99 10.16
N SER A 22 -20.32 -8.82 9.55
CA SER A 22 -21.37 -7.93 9.06
C SER A 22 -21.97 -8.37 7.72
N GLN A 23 -21.39 -9.38 7.06
CA GLN A 23 -21.94 -9.89 5.80
C GLN A 23 -23.17 -10.79 6.03
N PRO A 24 -24.17 -10.74 5.12
CA PRO A 24 -25.30 -11.66 5.15
C PRO A 24 -24.86 -13.12 5.16
N GLN A 25 -25.64 -13.98 5.80
CA GLN A 25 -25.32 -15.41 5.90
C GLN A 25 -25.18 -16.07 4.51
N SER A 26 -26.05 -15.73 3.57
CA SER A 26 -25.97 -16.20 2.18
C SER A 26 -24.67 -15.82 1.47
N PHE A 27 -24.09 -14.66 1.81
CA PHE A 27 -22.79 -14.25 1.29
C PHE A 27 -21.65 -15.05 1.94
N ARG A 28 -21.72 -15.26 3.26
CA ARG A 28 -20.72 -16.05 4.00
C ARG A 28 -20.68 -17.52 3.59
N GLU A 29 -21.80 -18.08 3.17
CA GLU A 29 -21.91 -19.47 2.70
C GLU A 29 -21.48 -19.63 1.24
N SER A 30 -21.62 -18.58 0.42
CA SER A 30 -21.28 -18.62 -1.02
C SER A 30 -19.83 -18.24 -1.34
N VAL A 31 -19.11 -17.62 -0.40
CA VAL A 31 -17.74 -17.12 -0.61
C VAL A 31 -16.76 -17.83 0.31
N SER A 32 -15.68 -18.36 -0.27
CA SER A 32 -14.62 -18.98 0.54
C SER A 32 -13.86 -17.92 1.38
N PRO A 33 -13.34 -18.30 2.58
CA PRO A 33 -12.59 -17.37 3.42
C PRO A 33 -11.38 -16.73 2.72
N SER A 34 -10.72 -17.45 1.81
CA SER A 34 -9.59 -16.96 1.02
C SER A 34 -10.01 -15.91 -0.01
N ALA A 35 -11.13 -16.11 -0.71
CA ALA A 35 -11.69 -15.14 -1.64
C ALA A 35 -12.16 -13.88 -0.90
N ALA A 36 -12.86 -14.04 0.22
CA ALA A 36 -13.30 -12.93 1.07
C ALA A 36 -12.13 -12.07 1.56
N ARG A 37 -11.03 -12.71 2.00
CA ARG A 37 -9.80 -12.04 2.41
C ARG A 37 -9.15 -11.26 1.26
N ALA A 38 -9.15 -11.81 0.04
CA ALA A 38 -8.61 -11.12 -1.13
C ALA A 38 -9.44 -9.87 -1.50
N CYS A 39 -10.78 -9.99 -1.52
CA CYS A 39 -11.69 -8.88 -1.77
C CYS A 39 -11.55 -7.77 -0.73
N PHE A 40 -11.54 -8.14 0.57
CA PHE A 40 -11.41 -7.18 1.65
C PHE A 40 -10.06 -6.45 1.64
N ARG A 41 -8.96 -7.14 1.29
CA ARG A 41 -7.62 -6.54 1.28
C ARG A 41 -7.52 -5.31 0.40
N ALA A 42 -8.10 -5.34 -0.80
CA ALA A 42 -8.07 -4.20 -1.71
C ALA A 42 -8.78 -2.98 -1.10
N GLY A 43 -9.99 -3.18 -0.55
CA GLY A 43 -10.77 -2.13 0.11
C GLY A 43 -10.14 -1.62 1.40
N TYR A 44 -9.60 -2.51 2.24
CA TYR A 44 -8.90 -2.15 3.47
C TYR A 44 -7.62 -1.36 3.20
N THR A 45 -6.82 -1.76 2.20
CA THR A 45 -5.63 -1.00 1.81
C THR A 45 -6.02 0.39 1.31
N ALA A 46 -7.02 0.50 0.44
CA ALA A 46 -7.51 1.79 -0.04
C ALA A 46 -8.06 2.68 1.10
N GLY A 47 -8.83 2.11 2.02
CA GLY A 47 -9.45 2.83 3.14
C GLY A 47 -8.48 3.19 4.28
N LYS A 48 -7.41 2.43 4.49
CA LYS A 48 -6.36 2.75 5.46
C LYS A 48 -5.40 3.83 4.94
N GLN A 49 -5.34 3.98 3.62
CA GLN A 49 -4.51 4.93 2.91
C GLN A 49 -5.25 6.23 2.56
N THR A 50 -6.21 6.67 3.39
CA THR A 50 -7.00 7.90 3.13
C THR A 50 -6.16 9.17 3.00
N THR A 51 -4.94 9.17 3.56
CA THR A 51 -3.97 10.27 3.41
C THR A 51 -2.88 9.97 2.37
N GLU A 52 -2.76 8.72 1.90
CA GLU A 52 -1.73 8.31 0.94
C GLU A 52 -2.32 8.24 -0.48
N ARG A 53 -1.65 8.88 -1.45
CA ARG A 53 -1.98 8.71 -2.87
C ARG A 53 -0.99 7.76 -3.54
N ARG A 54 -1.43 7.12 -4.62
CA ARG A 54 -0.57 6.28 -5.46
C ARG A 54 0.39 7.16 -6.27
N PHE A 55 1.67 6.82 -6.23
CA PHE A 55 2.70 7.40 -7.09
C PHE A 55 3.35 6.29 -7.91
N VAL A 56 3.65 6.60 -9.17
CA VAL A 56 4.44 5.73 -10.03
C VAL A 56 5.69 6.47 -10.42
N PHE A 57 6.84 5.86 -10.20
CA PHE A 57 8.13 6.39 -10.62
C PHE A 57 8.80 5.46 -11.61
N LYS A 58 9.46 6.07 -12.58
CA LYS A 58 10.45 5.43 -13.43
C LYS A 58 11.83 5.70 -12.85
N ALA A 59 12.58 4.63 -12.58
CA ALA A 59 13.96 4.65 -12.12
C ALA A 59 14.82 3.84 -13.11
N GLY A 60 15.39 4.52 -14.12
CA GLY A 60 16.04 3.86 -15.25
C GLY A 60 15.08 2.93 -16.02
N ARG A 61 15.31 1.61 -15.92
CA ARG A 61 14.44 0.57 -16.52
C ARG A 61 13.32 0.07 -15.60
N MET A 62 13.27 0.54 -14.35
CA MET A 62 12.31 0.07 -13.35
C MET A 62 11.08 0.97 -13.33
N ARG A 63 9.89 0.34 -13.28
CA ARG A 63 8.64 0.99 -12.89
C ARG A 63 8.32 0.61 -11.45
N ILE A 64 8.20 1.62 -10.59
CA ILE A 64 8.06 1.47 -9.15
C ILE A 64 6.77 2.17 -8.72
N THR A 65 5.84 1.41 -8.16
CA THR A 65 4.58 1.94 -7.65
C THR A 65 4.66 1.98 -6.12
N VAL A 66 4.43 3.15 -5.54
CA VAL A 66 4.43 3.35 -4.08
C VAL A 66 3.18 4.11 -3.65
N TRP A 67 2.78 3.90 -2.40
CA TRP A 67 1.74 4.67 -1.73
C TRP A 67 2.39 5.54 -0.67
N ALA A 68 2.09 6.83 -0.68
CA ALA A 68 2.70 7.80 0.21
C ALA A 68 1.79 9.01 0.43
N THR A 69 2.01 9.72 1.54
CA THR A 69 1.20 10.91 1.89
C THR A 69 1.51 12.12 1.02
N GLY A 70 2.68 12.14 0.38
CA GLY A 70 3.13 13.22 -0.49
C GLY A 70 4.34 12.82 -1.33
N ILE A 71 4.68 13.67 -2.30
CA ILE A 71 5.73 13.37 -3.30
C ILE A 71 7.11 13.13 -2.68
N VAL A 72 7.42 13.80 -1.57
CA VAL A 72 8.72 13.67 -0.88
C VAL A 72 8.87 12.28 -0.27
N GLU A 73 7.85 11.83 0.47
CA GLU A 73 7.83 10.49 1.05
C GLU A 73 7.79 9.41 -0.04
N ALA A 74 7.04 9.67 -1.13
CA ALA A 74 6.94 8.78 -2.28
C ALA A 74 8.31 8.56 -2.93
N LYS A 75 9.09 9.62 -3.14
CA LYS A 75 10.45 9.53 -3.68
C LYS A 75 11.37 8.70 -2.79
N LYS A 76 11.34 8.93 -1.47
CA LYS A 76 12.13 8.15 -0.50
C LYS A 76 11.78 6.65 -0.53
N LYS A 77 10.47 6.33 -0.56
CA LYS A 77 9.99 4.94 -0.69
C LYS A 77 10.42 4.31 -2.03
N ALA A 78 10.38 5.08 -3.11
CA ALA A 78 10.78 4.61 -4.44
C ALA A 78 12.28 4.40 -4.59
N GLU A 79 13.12 5.25 -3.99
CA GLU A 79 14.58 5.07 -3.91
C GLU A 79 14.93 3.78 -3.16
N ALA A 80 14.34 3.57 -1.98
CA ALA A 80 14.59 2.35 -1.19
C ALA A 80 14.19 1.07 -1.96
N GLU A 81 13.07 1.09 -2.68
CA GLU A 81 12.64 -0.02 -3.53
C GLU A 81 13.59 -0.23 -4.72
N ALA A 82 14.12 0.85 -5.32
CA ALA A 82 15.08 0.78 -6.40
C ALA A 82 16.42 0.17 -5.94
N ASP A 83 16.93 0.58 -4.77
CA ASP A 83 18.13 0.02 -4.15
C ASP A 83 17.94 -1.47 -3.85
N PHE A 84 16.81 -1.85 -3.26
CA PHE A 84 16.49 -3.25 -2.97
C PHE A 84 16.47 -4.11 -4.24
N ARG A 85 15.84 -3.61 -5.31
CA ARG A 85 15.77 -4.33 -6.60
C ARG A 85 17.12 -4.39 -7.29
N ALA A 86 17.93 -3.33 -7.21
CA ALA A 86 19.26 -3.30 -7.77
C ALA A 86 20.16 -4.31 -7.06
N ALA A 87 20.18 -4.32 -5.72
CA ALA A 87 20.92 -5.29 -4.93
C ALA A 87 20.49 -6.73 -5.26
N LYS A 88 19.18 -7.00 -5.34
CA LYS A 88 18.65 -8.32 -5.67
C LYS A 88 19.06 -8.81 -7.07
N LYS A 89 19.24 -7.90 -8.02
CA LYS A 89 19.64 -8.22 -9.40
C LYS A 89 21.15 -8.06 -9.66
N GLY A 90 21.93 -7.68 -8.64
CA GLY A 90 23.35 -7.35 -8.80
C GLY A 90 23.61 -6.12 -9.69
N TRP A 91 22.64 -5.22 -9.82
CA TRP A 91 22.80 -3.98 -10.58
C TRP A 91 23.52 -2.93 -9.73
N PRO A 92 24.38 -2.10 -10.34
CA PRO A 92 25.05 -1.02 -9.63
C PRO A 92 24.04 0.05 -9.20
N ILE A 93 24.16 0.51 -7.97
CA ILE A 93 23.42 1.67 -7.46
C ILE A 93 24.13 2.94 -7.95
N PRO A 94 23.42 3.90 -8.59
CA PRO A 94 24.03 5.13 -9.06
C PRO A 94 24.59 5.98 -7.90
N LYS A 95 25.83 6.46 -8.01
CA LYS A 95 26.46 7.33 -6.99
C LYS A 95 25.71 8.65 -6.75
N ALA A 96 25.02 9.15 -7.77
CA ALA A 96 24.22 10.37 -7.70
C ALA A 96 22.76 10.11 -7.26
N GLY A 97 22.42 8.88 -6.86
CA GLY A 97 21.05 8.46 -6.56
C GLY A 97 20.23 8.14 -7.81
N TRP A 98 19.04 7.55 -7.58
CA TRP A 98 18.12 7.20 -8.67
C TRP A 98 17.46 8.45 -9.25
N GLN A 99 17.53 8.58 -10.57
CA GLN A 99 16.75 9.60 -11.28
C GLN A 99 15.29 9.14 -11.35
N LEU A 100 14.49 9.59 -10.39
CA LEU A 100 13.06 9.27 -10.31
C LEU A 100 12.22 10.25 -11.14
N GLN A 101 11.59 9.73 -12.19
CA GLN A 101 10.59 10.47 -12.98
C GLN A 101 9.20 9.98 -12.60
N GLU A 102 8.33 10.88 -12.13
CA GLU A 102 6.93 10.54 -11.85
C GLU A 102 6.19 10.29 -13.17
N GLU A 103 5.57 9.12 -13.31
CA GLU A 103 4.66 8.81 -14.40
C GLU A 103 3.25 9.24 -13.98
N LYS A 104 2.67 10.20 -14.71
CA LYS A 104 1.29 10.66 -14.54
C LYS A 104 0.30 9.65 -15.11
#